data_AF-A0A6P1ZBC6-F1
#
_entry.id   AF-A0A6P1ZBC6-F1
#
_cell.length_a   1.000
_cell.length_b   1.000
_cell.length_c   1.000
_cell.angle_alpha   90.00
_cell.angle_beta   90.00
_cell.angle_gamma   90.00
#
_symmetry.space_group_name_H-M   'P 1'
#
loop_
_entity.id
_entity.type
_entity.pdbx_description
1 polymer ?
#
loop_
_entity_poly.entity_id
_entity_poly.type
_entity_poly.pdbx_seq_one_letter_code
_entity_poly.pdbx_strand_id
1 'polypeptide(L)'
;MAVFSREELLDYIGCVLWQFRLVDAFWFLRAEERYGLPDAERLNEEVWAILGKLAARDINARFGASHGLDDGGLEGFARAFALFPWSPLAGHYLKPMDDVSLDLTMA
;
A
#
# COMPACT_ATOMS: atom_id res chain seq x y z
N MET A 1 12.08 -24.85 -2.82
CA MET A 1 11.87 -23.39 -2.95
C MET A 1 13.04 -22.85 -3.73
N ALA A 2 12.82 -21.88 -4.62
CA ALA A 2 13.93 -21.15 -5.25
C ALA A 2 14.75 -20.46 -4.16
N VAL A 3 16.08 -20.46 -4.29
CA VAL A 3 16.98 -19.73 -3.41
C VAL A 3 17.38 -18.48 -4.17
N PHE A 4 17.06 -17.31 -3.62
CA PHE A 4 17.37 -16.01 -4.21
C PHE A 4 18.46 -15.32 -3.40
N SER A 5 19.35 -14.59 -4.08
CA SER A 5 20.19 -13.56 -3.46
C SER A 5 19.34 -12.40 -2.93
N ARG A 6 19.96 -11.47 -2.20
CA ARG A 6 19.25 -10.28 -1.73
C ARG A 6 18.76 -9.41 -2.90
N GLU A 7 19.58 -9.27 -3.92
CA GLU A 7 19.28 -8.49 -5.13
C GLU A 7 18.14 -9.16 -5.91
N GLU A 8 18.19 -10.48 -6.08
CA GLU A 8 17.12 -11.25 -6.74
C GLU A 8 15.81 -11.19 -5.96
N LEU A 9 15.85 -11.11 -4.61
CA LEU A 9 14.66 -10.89 -3.80
C LEU A 9 14.04 -9.52 -4.03
N LEU A 10 14.84 -8.47 -4.23
CA LEU A 10 14.32 -7.13 -4.52
C LEU A 10 13.61 -7.09 -5.88
N ASP A 11 14.23 -7.67 -6.91
CA ASP A 11 13.63 -7.82 -8.23
C ASP A 11 12.34 -8.66 -8.18
N TYR A 12 12.37 -9.74 -7.39
CA TYR A 12 11.19 -10.59 -7.18
C TYR A 12 10.07 -9.84 -6.47
N ILE A 13 10.35 -9.04 -5.43
CA ILE A 13 9.35 -8.19 -4.77
C ILE A 13 8.75 -7.20 -5.77
N GLY A 14 9.57 -6.57 -6.62
CA GLY A 14 9.08 -5.70 -7.69
C GLY A 14 8.13 -6.42 -8.64
N CYS A 15 8.46 -7.65 -9.05
CA CYS A 15 7.61 -8.51 -9.86
C CYS A 15 6.28 -8.85 -9.16
N VAL A 16 6.33 -9.19 -7.87
CA VAL A 16 5.14 -9.49 -7.05
C VAL A 16 4.24 -8.26 -6.91
N LEU A 17 4.81 -7.08 -6.65
CA LEU A 17 4.04 -5.83 -6.57
C LEU A 17 3.38 -5.47 -7.90
N TRP A 18 4.08 -5.67 -9.02
CA TRP A 18 3.51 -5.47 -10.34
C TRP A 18 2.33 -6.42 -10.60
N GLN A 19 2.47 -7.71 -10.27
CA GLN A 19 1.38 -8.68 -10.41
C GLN A 19 0.21 -8.35 -9.48
N PHE A 20 0.48 -7.88 -8.25
CA PHE A 20 -0.54 -7.40 -7.32
C PHE A 20 -1.39 -6.27 -7.95
N ARG A 21 -0.74 -5.28 -8.57
CA ARG A 21 -1.42 -4.20 -9.32
C ARG A 21 -2.26 -4.73 -10.49
N LEU A 22 -1.74 -5.70 -11.25
CA LEU A 22 -2.47 -6.29 -12.37
C LEU A 22 -3.72 -7.04 -11.88
N VAL A 23 -3.57 -7.86 -10.83
CA VAL A 23 -4.69 -8.62 -10.26
C VAL A 23 -5.78 -7.67 -9.77
N ASP A 24 -5.41 -6.60 -9.06
CA ASP A 24 -6.35 -5.58 -8.59
C ASP A 24 -7.10 -4.91 -9.76
N ALA A 25 -6.37 -4.43 -10.77
CA ALA A 25 -6.96 -3.78 -11.94
C ALA A 25 -7.90 -4.71 -12.71
N PHE A 26 -7.49 -5.95 -12.98
CA PHE A 26 -8.35 -6.90 -13.68
C PHE A 26 -9.54 -7.34 -12.85
N TRP A 27 -9.39 -7.49 -11.53
CA TRP A 27 -10.52 -7.76 -10.65
C TRP A 27 -11.58 -6.64 -10.74
N PHE A 28 -11.15 -5.36 -10.70
CA PHE A 28 -12.05 -4.22 -10.82
C PHE A 28 -12.76 -4.21 -12.18
N LEU A 29 -12.02 -4.38 -13.28
CA LEU A 29 -12.60 -4.44 -14.63
C LEU A 29 -13.64 -5.56 -14.76
N ARG A 30 -13.39 -6.73 -14.16
CA ARG A 30 -14.35 -7.84 -14.15
C ARG A 30 -15.58 -7.55 -13.27
N ALA A 31 -15.43 -6.78 -12.19
CA ALA A 31 -16.54 -6.34 -11.36
C ALA A 31 -17.41 -5.32 -12.13
N GLU A 32 -16.79 -4.34 -12.78
CA GLU A 32 -17.47 -3.35 -13.61
C GLU A 32 -18.25 -4.02 -14.76
N GLU A 33 -17.63 -4.94 -15.49
CA GLU A 33 -18.30 -5.66 -16.59
C GLU A 33 -19.55 -6.41 -16.12
N ARG A 34 -19.53 -6.93 -14.88
CA ARG A 34 -20.60 -7.80 -14.36
C ARG A 34 -21.71 -7.04 -13.64
N TYR A 35 -21.37 -5.94 -12.97
CA TYR A 35 -22.27 -5.23 -12.06
C TYR A 35 -22.47 -3.75 -12.42
N GLY A 36 -21.71 -3.23 -13.40
CA GLY A 36 -21.68 -1.82 -13.74
C GLY A 36 -20.73 -1.02 -12.84
N LEU A 37 -20.31 0.14 -13.33
CA LEU A 37 -19.34 1.01 -12.65
C LEU A 37 -19.76 1.41 -11.22
N PRO A 38 -21.01 1.86 -10.96
CA PRO A 38 -21.38 2.32 -9.61
C PRO A 38 -21.25 1.22 -8.54
N ASP A 39 -21.62 -0.03 -8.87
CA ASP A 39 -21.50 -1.13 -7.93
C ASP A 39 -20.05 -1.63 -7.80
N ALA A 40 -19.25 -1.55 -8.85
CA ALA A 40 -17.83 -1.86 -8.80
C ALA A 40 -17.05 -0.86 -7.93
N GLU A 41 -17.35 0.45 -8.05
CA GLU A 41 -16.77 1.50 -7.20
C GLU A 41 -17.13 1.29 -5.73
N ARG A 42 -18.42 1.05 -5.43
CA ARG A 42 -18.86 0.75 -4.06
C ARG A 42 -18.14 -0.48 -3.49
N LEU A 43 -18.04 -1.55 -4.27
CA LEU A 43 -17.34 -2.77 -3.85
C LEU A 43 -15.85 -2.48 -3.60
N ASN A 44 -15.21 -1.69 -4.46
CA ASN A 44 -13.82 -1.29 -4.30
C ASN A 44 -13.62 -0.49 -3.01
N GLU A 45 -14.46 0.51 -2.73
CA GLU A 45 -14.42 1.28 -1.49
C GLU A 45 -14.54 0.41 -0.24
N GLU A 46 -15.49 -0.54 -0.24
CA GLU A 46 -15.69 -1.49 0.87
C GLU A 46 -14.44 -2.35 1.12
N VAL A 47 -13.80 -2.84 0.05
CA VAL A 47 -12.57 -3.63 0.13
C VAL A 47 -11.41 -2.80 0.68
N TRP A 48 -11.17 -1.60 0.15
CA TRP A 48 -10.06 -0.74 0.59
C TRP A 48 -10.25 -0.22 2.02
N ALA A 49 -11.49 0.03 2.46
CA ALA A 49 -11.78 0.41 3.84
C ALA A 49 -11.41 -0.68 4.87
N ILE A 50 -11.56 -1.95 4.49
CA ILE A 50 -11.14 -3.09 5.32
C ILE A 50 -9.62 -3.26 5.24
N LEU A 51 -9.07 -3.24 4.02
CA LEU A 51 -7.66 -3.49 3.79
C LEU A 51 -6.77 -2.47 4.50
N GLY A 52 -7.13 -1.18 4.49
CA GLY A 52 -6.36 -0.13 5.16
C GLY A 52 -6.16 -0.40 6.66
N LYS A 53 -7.21 -0.87 7.35
CA LYS A 53 -7.13 -1.22 8.78
C LYS A 53 -6.28 -2.47 9.03
N LEU A 54 -6.40 -3.48 8.17
CA LEU A 54 -5.62 -4.71 8.29
C LEU A 54 -4.14 -4.44 8.01
N ALA A 55 -3.84 -3.67 6.96
CA ALA A 55 -2.49 -3.29 6.59
C ALA A 55 -1.82 -2.45 7.69
N ALA A 56 -2.51 -1.45 8.25
CA ALA A 56 -1.94 -0.65 9.34
C ALA A 56 -1.54 -1.52 10.55
N ARG A 57 -2.39 -2.49 10.93
CA ARG A 57 -2.09 -3.43 12.03
C ARG A 57 -0.91 -4.34 11.72
N ASP A 58 -0.87 -4.91 10.51
CA ASP A 58 0.20 -5.81 10.09
C ASP A 58 1.54 -5.07 9.96
N ILE A 59 1.52 -3.86 9.39
CA ILE A 59 2.69 -2.98 9.29
C ILE A 59 3.22 -2.65 10.69
N ASN A 60 2.35 -2.22 11.61
CA ASN A 60 2.79 -1.90 12.96
C ASN A 60 3.38 -3.13 13.67
N ALA A 61 2.73 -4.29 13.54
CA ALA A 61 3.19 -5.52 14.18
C ALA A 61 4.56 -6.01 13.66
N ARG A 62 4.84 -5.82 12.36
CA ARG A 62 6.09 -6.30 11.72
C ARG A 62 7.22 -5.28 11.75
N PHE A 63 6.88 -4.00 11.63
CA PHE A 63 7.83 -2.93 11.37
C PHE A 63 7.84 -1.83 12.44
N GLY A 64 6.90 -1.83 13.38
CA GLY A 64 6.75 -0.76 14.39
C GLY A 64 8.06 -0.39 15.09
N ALA A 65 8.60 -1.36 15.83
CA ALA A 65 9.84 -1.16 16.59
C ALA A 65 11.08 -0.97 15.70
N SER A 66 11.16 -1.65 14.55
CA SER A 66 12.34 -1.61 13.69
C SER A 66 12.40 -0.39 12.77
N HIS A 67 11.27 0.28 12.53
CA HIS A 67 11.16 1.43 11.62
C HIS A 67 10.68 2.71 12.34
N GLY A 68 10.72 2.71 13.69
CA GLY A 68 10.35 3.87 14.51
C GLY A 68 8.90 4.31 14.29
N LEU A 69 7.98 3.40 14.01
CA LEU A 69 6.56 3.77 13.84
C LEU A 69 5.87 3.98 15.20
N ASP A 70 6.40 3.34 16.24
CA ASP A 70 5.89 3.41 17.61
C ASP A 70 6.08 4.80 18.25
N ASP A 71 6.99 5.63 17.70
CA ASP A 71 7.19 7.03 18.10
C ASP A 71 5.99 7.92 17.75
N GLY A 72 5.11 7.44 16.87
CA GLY A 72 3.88 8.11 16.49
C GLY A 72 4.09 9.37 15.65
N GLY A 73 3.07 10.25 15.67
CA GLY A 73 3.07 11.51 14.92
C GLY A 73 2.98 11.33 13.40
N LEU A 74 3.02 12.46 12.69
CA LEU A 74 2.93 12.48 11.22
C LEU A 74 4.15 11.86 10.54
N GLU A 75 5.31 11.94 11.17
CA GLU A 75 6.54 11.34 10.68
C GLU A 75 6.47 9.79 10.74
N GLY A 76 5.99 9.22 11.86
CA GLY A 76 5.73 7.78 11.96
C GLY A 76 4.67 7.32 10.96
N PHE A 77 3.62 8.12 10.76
CA PHE A 77 2.59 7.84 9.76
C PHE A 77 3.14 7.85 8.33
N ALA A 78 3.98 8.82 7.95
CA ALA A 78 4.60 8.89 6.62
C ALA A 78 5.48 7.65 6.34
N ARG A 79 6.27 7.21 7.34
CA ARG A 79 7.04 5.96 7.25
C ARG A 79 6.16 4.73 7.12
N ALA A 80 5.08 4.63 7.91
CA ALA A 80 4.15 3.52 7.81
C ALA A 80 3.44 3.48 6.44
N PHE A 81 3.06 4.65 5.90
CA PHE A 81 2.46 4.75 4.57
C PHE A 81 3.42 4.30 3.46
N ALA A 82 4.71 4.60 3.56
CA ALA A 82 5.71 4.13 2.61
C ALA A 82 5.86 2.60 2.59
N LEU A 83 5.49 1.91 3.68
CA LEU A 83 5.46 0.45 3.78
C LEU A 83 4.14 -0.16 3.24
N PHE A 84 3.12 0.67 2.97
CA PHE A 84 1.88 0.21 2.37
C PHE A 84 2.09 -0.07 0.87
N PRO A 85 1.86 -1.29 0.37
CA PRO A 85 2.24 -1.68 -1.00
C PRO A 85 1.73 -0.77 -2.13
N TRP A 86 0.59 -0.10 -1.93
CA TRP A 86 0.03 0.81 -2.93
C TRP A 86 0.79 2.14 -3.05
N SER A 87 1.45 2.60 -1.98
CA SER A 87 2.25 3.83 -2.00
C SER A 87 3.35 3.79 -3.07
N PRO A 88 4.30 2.82 -3.06
CA PRO A 88 5.32 2.75 -4.09
C PRO A 88 4.76 2.39 -5.47
N LEU A 89 3.67 1.63 -5.55
CA LEU A 89 3.03 1.27 -6.82
C LEU A 89 2.39 2.47 -7.53
N ALA A 90 1.84 3.41 -6.77
CA ALA A 90 1.26 4.64 -7.28
C ALA A 90 2.29 5.77 -7.45
N GLY A 91 3.53 5.54 -7.00
CA GLY A 91 4.58 6.57 -6.99
C GLY A 91 4.31 7.67 -5.96
N HIS A 92 3.48 7.40 -4.96
CA HIS A 92 3.09 8.36 -3.94
C HIS A 92 3.95 8.23 -2.69
N TYR A 93 4.34 9.36 -2.11
CA TYR A 93 4.91 9.41 -0.77
C TYR A 93 4.33 10.58 0.00
N LEU A 94 4.34 10.45 1.33
CA LEU A 94 3.89 11.50 2.23
C LEU A 94 5.11 12.25 2.76
N LYS A 95 5.03 13.58 2.70
CA LYS A 95 6.03 14.45 3.27
C LYS A 95 5.39 15.28 4.40
N PRO A 96 5.81 15.09 5.66
CA PRO A 96 5.40 15.98 6.73
C PRO A 96 5.83 17.41 6.44
N MET A 97 4.90 18.35 6.61
CA MET A 97 5.11 19.77 6.40
C MET A 97 5.24 20.50 7.73
N ASP A 98 4.42 20.10 8.71
CA ASP A 98 4.45 20.50 10.11
C ASP A 98 3.84 19.38 10.97
N ASP A 99 3.48 19.68 12.22
CA ASP A 99 2.93 18.69 13.18
C ASP A 99 1.48 18.26 12.87
N VAL A 100 0.79 18.92 11.94
CA VAL A 100 -0.64 18.68 11.63
C VAL A 100 -0.95 18.51 10.14
N SER A 101 0.04 18.67 9.25
CA SER A 101 -0.14 18.58 7.82
C SER A 101 0.91 17.71 7.12
N LEU A 102 0.44 16.99 6.09
CA LEU A 102 1.22 16.15 5.20
C LEU A 102 0.96 16.61 3.76
N ASP A 103 2.01 16.65 2.96
CA ASP A 103 1.90 16.74 1.50
C ASP A 103 1.90 15.33 0.89
N LEU A 104 0.98 15.08 -0.04
CA LEU A 104 0.95 13.86 -0.84
C LEU A 104 1.63 14.16 -2.17
N THR A 105 2.88 13.75 -2.29
CA THR A 105 3.71 14.05 -3.45
C THR A 105 3.85 12.82 -4.35
N MET A 106 4.20 13.04 -5.61
CA MET A 106 4.56 12.00 -6.59
C MET A 106 6.06 11.99 -6.85
N ALA A 107 6.64 10.81 -7.02
CA ALA A 107 8.03 10.62 -7.46
C ALA A 107 8.22 10.89 -8.96
#